data_AF-A0A420MCH4-F1
#
_entry.id   AF-A0A420MCH4-F1
#
_cell.length_a   1.000
_cell.length_b   1.000
_cell.length_c   1.000
_cell.angle_alpha   90.00
_cell.angle_beta   90.00
_cell.angle_gamma   90.00
#
_symmetry.space_group_name_H-M   'P 1'
#
loop_
_entity.id
_entity.type
_entity.pdbx_description
1 polymer ?
#
loop_
_entity_poly.entity_id
_entity_poly.type
_entity_poly.pdbx_seq_one_letter_code
_entity_poly.pdbx_strand_id
1 'polypeptide(L)'
;MPIVAALAKVFTVRDVWKEWEEGIAGQPAVRVLEEKWRSRWRPENGARVQFCRRKVIWDELLARTASGKNEEEAVAELELLRAGRSLNRLVDEFKQRRRRGQGQIRVQGGTLVPDDAGPGPGPRPIRSQGHGHRGRRTRLERRRTAPRRQ
;
A
#
# COMPACT_ATOMS: atom_id res chain seq x y z
N MET A 1 24.24 -17.80 8.18
CA MET A 1 24.25 -16.72 7.18
C MET A 1 22.83 -16.51 6.68
N PRO A 2 22.23 -15.30 6.70
CA PRO A 2 20.95 -15.09 6.03
C PRO A 2 21.15 -15.25 4.52
N ILE A 3 20.25 -16.00 3.88
CA ILE A 3 20.21 -16.04 2.41
C ILE A 3 19.67 -14.67 1.97
N VAL A 4 20.53 -13.84 1.41
CA VAL A 4 20.10 -12.62 0.72
C VAL A 4 19.63 -13.06 -0.66
N ALA A 5 18.32 -13.26 -0.78
CA ALA A 5 17.70 -13.66 -2.04
C ALA A 5 17.20 -12.41 -2.77
N ALA A 6 17.67 -12.22 -4.00
CA ALA A 6 17.10 -11.22 -4.89
C ALA A 6 15.80 -11.77 -5.48
N LEU A 7 14.76 -10.94 -5.53
CA LEU A 7 13.55 -11.26 -6.26
C LEU A 7 13.85 -11.40 -7.76
N ALA A 8 13.31 -12.43 -8.40
CA ALA A 8 13.61 -12.71 -9.80
C ALA A 8 12.99 -11.66 -10.72
N LYS A 9 13.56 -11.46 -11.91
CA LYS A 9 12.94 -10.62 -12.95
C LYS A 9 11.82 -11.40 -13.62
N VAL A 10 10.58 -11.07 -13.27
CA VAL A 10 9.36 -11.70 -13.80
C VAL A 10 8.44 -10.66 -14.42
N PHE A 11 7.70 -11.06 -15.46
CA PHE A 11 6.90 -10.15 -16.28
C PHE A 11 5.43 -10.56 -16.41
N THR A 12 5.09 -11.79 -15.98
CA THR A 12 3.71 -12.31 -16.00
C THR A 12 3.21 -12.54 -14.58
N VAL A 13 1.89 -12.52 -14.41
CA VAL A 13 1.18 -12.89 -13.17
C VAL A 13 1.45 -14.35 -12.83
N ARG A 14 1.52 -15.24 -13.84
CA ARG A 14 1.87 -16.65 -13.61
C ARG A 14 3.26 -16.79 -13.02
N ASP A 15 4.25 -16.07 -13.55
CA ASP A 15 5.61 -16.10 -13.01
C ASP A 15 5.68 -15.50 -11.60
N VAL A 16 4.91 -14.45 -11.33
CA VAL A 16 4.79 -13.86 -9.99
C VAL A 16 4.19 -14.86 -9.01
N TRP A 17 3.18 -15.63 -9.43
CA TRP A 17 2.57 -16.67 -8.60
C TRP A 17 3.52 -17.85 -8.36
N LYS A 18 4.20 -18.31 -9.43
CA LYS A 18 5.22 -19.36 -9.34
C LYS A 18 6.36 -18.97 -8.40
N GLU A 19 6.81 -17.72 -8.44
CA GLU A 19 7.81 -17.19 -7.50
C GLU A 19 7.35 -17.32 -6.03
N TRP A 20 6.04 -17.20 -5.78
CA TRP A 20 5.47 -17.31 -4.43
C TRP A 20 5.40 -18.75 -3.92
N GLU A 21 4.87 -19.68 -4.73
CA GLU A 21 4.63 -21.07 -4.33
C GLU A 21 5.85 -21.98 -4.50
N GLU A 22 6.52 -21.93 -5.66
CA GLU A 22 7.59 -22.87 -6.02
C GLU A 22 8.98 -22.24 -5.89
N GLY A 23 9.06 -20.92 -6.11
CA GLY A 23 10.32 -20.24 -6.38
C GLY A 23 10.67 -20.28 -7.86
N ILE A 24 11.66 -19.48 -8.26
CA ILE A 24 12.03 -19.32 -9.66
C ILE A 24 13.52 -18.97 -9.78
N ALA A 25 14.14 -19.36 -10.89
CA ALA A 25 15.55 -19.08 -11.18
C ALA A 25 16.52 -19.55 -10.08
N GLY A 26 16.26 -20.73 -9.51
CA GLY A 26 17.08 -21.31 -8.43
C GLY A 26 16.93 -20.62 -7.07
N GLN A 27 16.04 -19.63 -6.95
CA GLN A 27 15.66 -19.05 -5.67
C GLN A 27 14.53 -19.88 -5.03
N PRO A 28 14.53 -20.04 -3.69
CA PRO A 28 13.43 -20.68 -3.00
C PRO A 28 12.14 -19.86 -3.12
N ALA A 29 11.01 -20.54 -2.93
CA ALA A 29 9.70 -19.93 -2.85
C ALA A 29 9.67 -18.75 -1.88
N VAL A 30 9.06 -17.63 -2.29
CA VAL A 30 8.95 -16.43 -1.44
C VAL A 30 8.19 -16.73 -0.16
N ARG A 31 7.20 -17.64 -0.20
CA ARG A 31 6.49 -18.11 0.99
C ARG A 31 7.43 -18.70 2.05
N VAL A 32 8.36 -19.56 1.63
CA VAL A 32 9.36 -20.17 2.53
C VAL A 32 10.33 -19.12 3.08
N LEU A 33 10.71 -18.15 2.25
CA LEU A 33 11.56 -17.04 2.68
C LEU A 33 10.87 -16.16 3.73
N GLU A 34 9.58 -15.87 3.55
CA GLU A 34 8.78 -15.12 4.52
C GLU A 34 8.61 -15.85 5.84
N GLU A 35 8.34 -17.14 5.80
CA GLU A 35 8.20 -17.97 7.01
C GLU A 35 9.50 -18.02 7.81
N LYS A 36 10.63 -18.28 7.13
CA LYS A 36 11.92 -18.54 7.79
C LYS A 36 12.67 -17.28 8.20
N TRP A 37 12.60 -16.21 7.40
CA TRP A 37 13.46 -15.03 7.56
C TRP A 37 12.70 -13.71 7.65
N ARG A 38 11.40 -13.68 7.31
CA ARG A 38 10.58 -12.45 7.28
C ARG A 38 11.27 -11.32 6.50
N SER A 39 11.45 -10.14 7.10
CA SER A 39 12.11 -9.01 6.45
C SER A 39 13.61 -9.22 6.19
N ARG A 40 14.27 -10.17 6.86
CA ARG A 40 15.74 -10.30 6.87
C ARG A 40 16.32 -10.79 5.54
N TRP A 41 15.55 -11.48 4.70
CA TRP A 41 16.01 -11.91 3.38
C TRP A 41 15.92 -10.79 2.33
N ARG A 42 15.29 -9.65 2.66
CA ARG A 42 15.17 -8.46 1.80
C ARG A 42 15.84 -7.21 2.43
N PRO A 43 17.17 -7.19 2.60
CA PRO A 43 17.85 -6.03 3.17
C PRO A 43 17.82 -4.81 2.24
N GLU A 44 17.82 -5.04 0.92
CA GLU A 44 17.88 -3.96 -0.07
C GLU A 44 16.55 -3.23 -0.26
N ASN A 45 16.60 -1.90 -0.40
CA ASN A 45 15.43 -1.08 -0.66
C ASN A 45 14.70 -1.49 -1.95
N GLY A 46 15.45 -1.85 -3.01
CA GLY A 46 14.87 -2.32 -4.27
C GLY A 46 14.04 -3.60 -4.08
N ALA A 47 14.61 -4.60 -3.40
CA ALA A 47 13.91 -5.84 -3.07
C ALA A 47 12.67 -5.61 -2.21
N ARG A 48 12.74 -4.70 -1.23
CA ARG A 48 11.59 -4.33 -0.39
C ARG A 48 10.46 -3.69 -1.20
N VAL A 49 10.78 -2.75 -2.09
CA VAL A 49 9.79 -2.10 -2.96
C VAL A 49 9.15 -3.11 -3.91
N GLN A 50 9.95 -3.97 -4.52
CA GLN A 50 9.46 -4.99 -5.45
C GLN A 50 8.57 -6.02 -4.75
N PHE A 51 8.96 -6.44 -3.55
CA PHE A 51 8.14 -7.30 -2.70
C PHE A 51 6.78 -6.66 -2.39
N CYS A 52 6.76 -5.40 -1.94
CA CYS A 52 5.50 -4.71 -1.64
C CYS A 52 4.57 -4.58 -2.85
N ARG A 53 5.13 -4.50 -4.08
CA ARG A 53 4.34 -4.50 -5.31
C ARG A 53 3.77 -5.88 -5.61
N ARG A 54 4.60 -6.93 -5.56
CA ARG A 54 4.19 -8.31 -5.85
C ARG A 54 3.23 -8.87 -4.81
N LYS A 55 3.37 -8.48 -3.54
CA LYS A 55 2.44 -8.85 -2.47
C LYS A 55 1.00 -8.48 -2.79
N VAL A 56 0.74 -7.37 -3.49
CA VAL A 56 -0.63 -7.02 -3.90
C VAL A 56 -1.21 -8.04 -4.88
N ILE A 57 -0.39 -8.59 -5.77
CA ILE A 57 -0.80 -9.62 -6.73
C ILE A 57 -1.03 -10.95 -6.01
N TRP A 58 -0.10 -11.37 -5.14
CA TRP A 58 -0.25 -12.59 -4.34
C TRP A 58 -1.49 -12.53 -3.44
N ASP A 59 -1.69 -11.43 -2.71
CA ASP A 59 -2.85 -11.24 -1.84
C ASP A 59 -4.17 -11.31 -2.65
N GLU A 60 -4.19 -10.81 -3.89
CA GLU A 60 -5.37 -10.88 -4.77
C GLU A 60 -5.64 -12.31 -5.28
N LEU A 61 -4.60 -13.05 -5.66
CA LEU A 61 -4.72 -14.46 -6.07
C LEU A 61 -5.18 -15.35 -4.89
N LEU A 62 -4.61 -15.13 -3.71
CA LEU A 62 -5.02 -15.81 -2.48
C LEU A 62 -6.48 -15.51 -2.14
N ALA A 63 -6.92 -14.25 -2.26
CA ALA A 63 -8.31 -13.87 -2.01
C ALA A 63 -9.29 -14.55 -2.99
N ARG A 64 -8.93 -14.68 -4.27
CA ARG A 64 -9.76 -15.36 -5.28
C ARG A 64 -9.79 -16.86 -5.06
N THR A 65 -8.66 -17.46 -4.73
CA THR A 65 -8.58 -18.89 -4.41
C THR A 65 -9.39 -19.21 -3.16
N ALA A 66 -9.34 -18.35 -2.13
CA ALA A 66 -10.17 -18.46 -0.94
C ALA A 66 -11.69 -18.32 -1.22
N SER A 67 -12.07 -17.63 -2.30
CA SER A 67 -13.47 -17.56 -2.76
C SER A 67 -13.95 -18.79 -3.54
N GLY A 68 -13.09 -19.82 -3.69
CA GLY A 68 -13.41 -21.07 -4.37
C GLY A 68 -13.08 -21.10 -5.86
N LYS A 69 -12.39 -20.07 -6.38
CA LYS A 69 -11.88 -20.10 -7.77
C LYS A 69 -10.63 -20.96 -7.87
N ASN A 70 -10.45 -21.60 -9.03
CA ASN A 70 -9.19 -22.29 -9.31
C ASN A 70 -8.04 -21.29 -9.51
N GLU A 71 -6.82 -21.70 -9.19
CA GLU A 71 -5.60 -20.94 -9.39
C GLU A 71 -5.45 -20.49 -10.86
N GLU A 72 -5.59 -21.43 -11.81
CA GLU A 72 -5.49 -21.17 -13.24
C GLU A 72 -6.45 -20.06 -13.68
N GLU A 73 -7.69 -20.14 -13.20
CA GLU A 73 -8.74 -19.17 -13.51
C GLU A 73 -8.43 -17.81 -12.90
N ALA A 74 -7.99 -17.78 -11.63
CA ALA A 74 -7.60 -16.56 -10.96
C ALA A 74 -6.43 -15.87 -11.68
N VAL A 75 -5.40 -16.63 -12.08
CA VAL A 75 -4.26 -16.12 -12.85
C VAL A 75 -4.73 -15.59 -14.22
N ALA A 76 -5.58 -16.34 -14.93
CA ALA A 76 -6.12 -15.93 -16.23
C ALA A 76 -6.94 -14.63 -16.12
N GLU A 77 -7.79 -14.49 -15.10
CA GLU A 77 -8.54 -13.26 -14.86
C GLU A 77 -7.63 -12.07 -14.57
N LEU A 78 -6.56 -12.26 -13.79
CA LEU A 78 -5.61 -11.19 -13.49
C LEU A 78 -4.81 -10.77 -14.73
N GLU A 79 -4.42 -11.71 -15.59
CA GLU A 79 -3.79 -11.39 -16.89
C GLU A 79 -4.76 -10.69 -17.84
N LEU A 80 -6.03 -11.10 -17.87
CA LEU A 80 -7.06 -10.42 -18.64
C LEU A 80 -7.25 -8.98 -18.16
N LEU A 81 -7.29 -8.76 -16.85
CA LEU A 81 -7.36 -7.41 -16.25
C LEU A 81 -6.13 -6.57 -16.61
N ARG A 82 -4.95 -7.19 -16.64
CA ARG A 82 -3.71 -6.54 -17.07
C ARG A 82 -3.81 -6.07 -18.51
N ALA A 83 -4.48 -6.85 -19.38
CA ALA A 83 -4.70 -6.53 -20.79
C ALA A 83 -3.40 -6.04 -21.49
N GLY A 84 -2.31 -6.77 -21.29
CA GLY A 84 -0.99 -6.45 -21.85
C GLY A 84 -0.23 -5.29 -21.19
N ARG A 85 -0.81 -4.58 -20.22
CA ARG A 85 -0.12 -3.50 -19.47
C ARG A 85 0.95 -4.07 -18.53
N SER A 86 1.78 -3.22 -17.94
CA SER A 86 2.81 -3.66 -16.99
C SER A 86 2.22 -4.20 -15.69
N LEU A 87 2.93 -5.10 -15.01
CA LEU A 87 2.54 -5.59 -13.67
C LEU A 87 2.38 -4.45 -12.65
N ASN A 88 3.20 -3.41 -12.74
CA ASN A 88 3.06 -2.24 -11.87
C ASN A 88 1.73 -1.52 -12.10
N ARG A 89 1.27 -1.44 -13.36
CA ARG A 89 -0.03 -0.85 -13.67
C ARG A 89 -1.17 -1.66 -13.07
N LEU A 90 -1.08 -2.99 -13.14
CA LEU A 90 -2.04 -3.89 -12.50
C LEU A 90 -2.06 -3.68 -10.97
N VAL A 91 -0.90 -3.57 -10.33
CA VAL A 91 -0.79 -3.27 -8.89
C VAL A 91 -1.44 -1.93 -8.54
N ASP A 92 -1.20 -0.89 -9.35
CA ASP A 92 -1.80 0.42 -9.13
C ASP A 92 -3.32 0.39 -9.32
N GLU A 93 -3.83 -0.42 -10.25
CA GLU A 93 -5.26 -0.65 -10.42
C GLU A 93 -5.87 -1.33 -9.18
N PHE A 94 -5.25 -2.36 -8.63
CA PHE A 94 -5.74 -3.00 -7.38
C PHE A 94 -5.74 -2.03 -6.20
N LYS A 95 -4.68 -1.23 -6.04
CA LYS A 95 -4.63 -0.19 -5.00
C LYS A 95 -5.72 0.85 -5.19
N GLN A 96 -6.01 1.26 -6.42
CA GLN A 96 -7.10 2.18 -6.72
C GLN A 96 -8.47 1.58 -6.40
N ARG A 97 -8.71 0.31 -6.77
CA ARG A 97 -9.97 -0.39 -6.45
C ARG A 97 -10.21 -0.49 -4.95
N ARG A 98 -9.20 -0.86 -4.16
CA ARG A 98 -9.30 -0.89 -2.68
C ARG A 98 -9.65 0.48 -2.10
N ARG A 99 -9.05 1.56 -2.60
CA ARG A 99 -9.39 2.93 -2.18
C ARG A 99 -10.84 3.32 -2.51
N ARG A 100 -11.34 2.92 -3.69
CA ARG A 100 -12.74 3.19 -4.10
C ARG A 100 -13.74 2.39 -3.26
N GLY A 101 -13.46 1.12 -2.97
CA GLY A 101 -14.31 0.29 -2.11
C GLY A 101 -14.30 0.71 -0.64
N GLN A 102 -13.16 1.21 -0.13
CA GLN A 102 -13.04 1.71 1.25
C GLN A 102 -13.61 3.12 1.45
N GLY A 103 -13.75 3.92 0.39
CA GLY A 103 -14.34 5.26 0.45
C GLY A 103 -15.87 5.29 0.62
N GLN A 104 -16.55 4.14 0.51
CA GLN A 104 -18.01 4.04 0.62
C GLN A 104 -18.49 3.64 2.02
N ILE A 105 -17.61 3.09 2.87
CA ILE A 105 -17.92 2.78 4.27
C ILE A 105 -17.50 3.98 5.14
N ARG A 106 -18.26 5.07 5.05
CA ARG A 106 -18.39 6.03 6.15
C ARG A 106 -19.78 5.82 6.71
N VAL A 107 -19.88 4.95 7.72
CA VAL A 107 -21.06 4.80 8.58
C VAL A 107 -21.50 6.18 9.04
N GLN A 108 -22.58 6.69 8.45
CA GLN A 108 -23.43 7.67 9.14
C GLN A 108 -24.24 6.86 10.15
N GLY A 109 -23.70 6.72 11.35
CA GLY A 109 -24.48 6.33 12.52
C GLY A 109 -25.51 7.42 12.77
N GLY A 110 -26.75 7.15 12.39
CA GLY A 110 -27.88 8.02 12.64
C GLY A 110 -28.31 8.02 14.11
N THR A 111 -29.15 8.99 14.45
CA THR A 111 -30.35 8.74 15.27
C THR A 111 -31.37 9.80 14.88
N LEU A 112 -32.48 9.37 14.26
CA LEU A 112 -33.75 10.08 14.32
C LEU A 112 -34.32 9.84 15.71
N VAL A 113 -34.63 10.92 16.44
CA VAL A 113 -35.56 10.88 17.58
C VAL A 113 -36.70 11.84 17.22
N PRO A 114 -37.96 11.41 17.14
CA PRO A 114 -39.10 12.32 17.09
C PRO A 114 -39.43 12.87 18.49
N ASP A 115 -40.01 14.07 18.48
CA ASP A 115 -40.49 14.90 19.60
C ASP A 115 -41.27 14.17 20.69
N ASP A 116 -40.94 14.48 21.96
CA ASP A 116 -41.83 15.05 23.00
C ASP A 116 -41.26 14.78 24.41
N ALA A 117 -40.68 15.81 25.06
CA ALA A 117 -40.70 16.04 26.52
C ALA A 117 -39.75 17.19 26.96
N GLY A 118 -40.33 18.36 27.28
CA GLY A 118 -40.01 19.20 28.45
C GLY A 118 -38.62 19.87 28.59
N PRO A 119 -38.54 21.21 28.83
CA PRO A 119 -37.26 21.92 28.99
C PRO A 119 -36.74 21.88 30.44
N GLY A 120 -35.43 21.71 30.60
CA GLY A 120 -34.72 21.89 31.87
C GLY A 120 -33.29 22.40 31.62
N PRO A 121 -32.82 23.48 32.26
CA PRO A 121 -31.59 24.16 31.88
C PRO A 121 -30.36 23.60 32.62
N GLY A 122 -29.23 23.51 31.92
CA GLY A 122 -27.92 23.13 32.47
C GLY A 122 -26.77 23.64 31.61
N PRO A 123 -25.57 23.88 32.17
CA PRO A 123 -24.92 25.18 32.07
C PRO A 123 -23.94 25.37 30.90
N ARG A 124 -23.67 26.66 30.67
CA ARG A 124 -22.87 27.31 29.63
C ARG A 124 -21.44 26.75 29.48
N PRO A 125 -20.95 26.52 28.26
CA PRO A 125 -19.51 26.49 27.98
C PRO A 125 -18.96 27.89 27.67
N ILE A 126 -17.76 28.12 28.20
CA ILE A 126 -17.00 29.36 28.23
C ILE A 126 -16.52 29.74 26.83
N ARG A 127 -16.75 31.00 26.46
CA ARG A 127 -16.28 31.64 25.23
C ARG A 127 -14.76 31.82 25.31
N SER A 128 -14.03 31.08 24.48
CA SER A 128 -12.65 31.40 24.09
C SER A 128 -12.65 31.72 22.61
N GLN A 129 -12.82 33.00 22.29
CA GLN A 129 -12.77 33.55 20.95
C GLN A 129 -11.44 34.26 20.74
N GLY A 130 -10.70 33.80 19.73
CA GLY A 130 -10.03 34.70 18.78
C GLY A 130 -8.56 35.03 19.03
N HIS A 131 -7.71 34.54 18.13
CA HIS A 131 -6.77 35.31 17.29
C HIS A 131 -5.74 34.30 16.75
N GLY A 132 -5.35 34.27 15.48
CA GLY A 132 -5.15 35.38 14.57
C GLY A 132 -3.73 35.23 14.00
N HIS A 133 -3.67 34.98 12.71
CA HIS A 133 -2.51 34.89 11.80
C HIS A 133 -1.19 35.58 12.22
N ARG A 134 -0.06 34.89 11.93
CA ARG A 134 1.06 35.32 11.04
C ARG A 134 2.38 34.70 11.50
N GLY A 135 3.13 34.14 10.55
CA GLY A 135 4.49 33.65 10.80
C GLY A 135 5.25 33.48 9.48
N ARG A 136 5.80 34.58 9.01
CA ARG A 136 6.49 34.78 7.73
C ARG A 136 7.57 33.74 7.42
N ARG A 137 7.59 33.31 6.15
CA ARG A 137 8.82 32.92 5.45
C ARG A 137 9.73 34.15 5.32
N THR A 138 10.97 34.05 5.77
CA THR A 138 12.04 34.97 5.36
C THR A 138 13.24 34.19 4.84
N ARG A 139 13.42 34.37 3.54
CA ARG A 139 14.65 34.20 2.76
C ARG A 139 15.56 35.39 3.07
N LEU A 140 16.83 35.13 3.38
CA LEU A 140 17.95 36.07 3.20
C LEU A 140 19.24 35.22 3.18
N GLU A 141 19.76 34.86 2.01
CA GLU A 141 20.91 35.50 1.34
C GLU A 141 22.06 35.89 2.31
N ARG A 142 23.30 35.46 2.12
CA ARG A 142 24.35 36.04 1.23
C ARG A 142 25.67 35.37 1.73
N ARG A 143 26.81 35.25 1.06
CA ARG A 143 27.38 35.51 -0.27
C ARG A 143 28.84 34.97 -0.15
N ARG A 144 29.41 34.52 -1.28
CA ARG A 144 30.82 34.66 -1.77
C ARG A 144 31.96 34.43 -0.73
N THR A 145 33.03 33.72 -1.04
CA THR A 145 34.02 34.07 -2.07
C THR A 145 35.04 32.90 -2.18
N ALA A 146 35.42 32.50 -3.40
CA ALA A 146 36.68 31.77 -3.67
C ALA A 146 37.85 32.80 -3.67
N PRO A 147 39.17 32.44 -3.59
CA PRO A 147 39.82 31.63 -4.63
C PRO A 147 41.08 30.79 -4.24
N ARG A 148 41.47 29.96 -5.22
CA ARG A 148 42.83 29.58 -5.70
C ARG A 148 43.80 28.72 -4.87
N ARG A 149 44.12 27.57 -5.48
CA ARG A 149 45.46 26.98 -5.78
C ARG A 149 46.67 27.53 -5.01
N GLN A 150 47.42 26.61 -4.41
CA GLN A 150 48.69 26.11 -4.97
C GLN A 150 48.70 24.59 -4.88
#